data_AF-A0AAU5XWF4-F1
#
_entry.id   AF-A0AAU5XWF4-F1
#
_cell.length_a   1.000
_cell.length_b   1.000
_cell.length_c   1.000
_cell.angle_alpha   90.00
_cell.angle_beta   90.00
_cell.angle_gamma   90.00
#
_symmetry.space_group_name_H-M   'P 1'
#
loop_
_entity.id
_entity.type
_entity.pdbx_description
1 polymer ?
#
loop_
_entity_poly.entity_id
_entity_poly.type
_entity_poly.pdbx_seq_one_letter_code
_entity_poly.pdbx_strand_id
1 'polypeptide(L)'
;MTAAGFEVEPDELVAHASHVESLVDRLTTAASAADTAMSDHAYGLLCAFLPPIIRPTGEKAKEALDASTEGVRGLSDNVKTAAQSYRDGEEGNAQPFERQLTAAPRTAEVRAQA
;
A
#
# COMPACT_ATOMS: atom_id res chain seq x y z
N MET A 1 5.02 -5.39 30.57
CA MET A 1 6.13 -5.38 29.60
C MET A 1 5.65 -4.62 28.39
N THR A 2 5.99 -3.35 28.25
CA THR A 2 5.78 -2.61 27.01
C THR A 2 6.81 -3.12 26.00
N ALA A 3 6.36 -3.63 24.85
CA ALA A 3 7.27 -4.06 23.79
C ALA A 3 8.20 -2.90 23.39
N ALA A 4 9.42 -3.21 22.96
CA ALA A 4 10.29 -2.23 22.35
C ALA A 4 9.57 -1.64 21.12
N GLY A 5 9.41 -0.32 21.09
CA GLY A 5 8.80 0.37 19.95
C GLY A 5 9.70 0.29 18.72
N PHE A 6 9.10 0.44 17.54
CA PHE A 6 9.81 0.67 16.30
C PHE A 6 9.80 2.16 15.99
N GLU A 7 10.93 2.67 15.48
CA GLU A 7 10.95 3.98 14.83
C GLU A 7 10.38 3.82 13.43
N VAL A 8 9.34 4.59 13.13
CA VAL A 8 8.58 4.49 11.87
C VAL A 8 8.49 5.88 11.29
N GLU A 9 9.00 6.04 10.07
CA GLU A 9 8.93 7.28 9.32
C GLU A 9 7.72 7.19 8.35
N PRO A 10 6.68 8.05 8.51
CA PRO A 10 5.46 7.96 7.70
C PRO A 10 5.66 8.17 6.20
N ASP A 11 6.62 8.99 5.77
CA ASP A 11 6.88 9.26 4.35
C ASP A 11 7.47 8.01 3.66
N GLU A 12 8.34 7.26 4.34
CA GLU A 12 8.90 5.99 3.91
C GLU A 12 7.80 4.93 3.75
N LEU A 13 6.80 4.91 4.64
CA LEU A 13 5.64 4.04 4.48
C LEU A 13 4.83 4.40 3.23
N VAL A 14 4.60 5.69 2.96
CA VAL A 14 3.89 6.14 1.75
C VAL A 14 4.68 5.82 0.48
N ALA A 15 6.01 6.01 0.51
CA ALA A 15 6.88 5.64 -0.59
C ALA A 15 6.84 4.11 -0.83
N HIS A 16 6.89 3.30 0.22
CA HIS A 16 6.75 1.84 0.10
C HIS A 16 5.39 1.43 -0.47
N ALA A 17 4.30 2.01 0.04
CA ALA A 17 2.95 1.74 -0.47
C ALA A 17 2.83 2.04 -1.97
N SER A 18 3.46 3.12 -2.43
CA SER A 18 3.50 3.49 -3.86
C SER A 18 4.26 2.45 -4.70
N HIS A 19 5.38 1.92 -4.19
CA HIS A 19 6.09 0.83 -4.85
C HIS A 19 5.27 -0.46 -4.91
N VAL A 20 4.56 -0.80 -3.82
CA VAL A 20 3.66 -1.96 -3.79
C VAL A 20 2.51 -1.79 -4.78
N GLU A 21 1.91 -0.61 -4.84
CA GLU A 21 0.85 -0.27 -5.78
C GLU A 21 1.31 -0.38 -7.24
N SER A 22 2.57 -0.08 -7.55
CA SER A 22 3.10 -0.27 -8.92
C SER A 22 3.01 -1.72 -9.44
N LEU A 23 2.87 -2.71 -8.55
CA LEU A 23 2.67 -4.11 -8.94
C LEU A 23 1.28 -4.36 -9.52
N VAL A 24 0.29 -3.53 -9.17
CA VAL A 24 -1.08 -3.58 -9.69
C VAL A 24 -1.09 -3.49 -11.22
N ASP A 25 -0.28 -2.59 -11.80
CA ASP A 25 -0.20 -2.41 -13.25
C ASP A 25 0.32 -3.67 -13.94
N ARG A 26 1.32 -4.31 -13.34
CA ARG A 26 1.92 -5.56 -13.84
C ARG A 26 0.92 -6.72 -13.78
N LEU A 27 0.19 -6.84 -12.66
CA LEU A 27 -0.84 -7.86 -12.48
C LEU A 27 -2.02 -7.66 -13.43
N THR A 28 -2.48 -6.41 -13.59
CA THR A 28 -3.53 -6.04 -14.55
C THR A 28 -3.13 -6.36 -15.99
N THR A 29 -1.87 -6.06 -16.34
CA THR A 29 -1.31 -6.42 -17.66
C THR A 29 -1.32 -7.93 -17.86
N ALA A 30 -0.92 -8.71 -16.86
CA ALA A 30 -0.93 -10.18 -16.94
C ALA A 30 -2.36 -10.74 -17.07
N ALA A 31 -3.31 -10.23 -16.30
CA ALA A 31 -4.72 -10.63 -16.37
C ALA A 31 -5.33 -10.33 -17.76
N SER A 32 -5.04 -9.15 -18.31
CA SER A 32 -5.43 -8.78 -19.67
C SER A 32 -4.80 -9.69 -20.73
N ALA A 33 -3.52 -10.04 -20.58
CA ALA A 33 -2.84 -10.91 -21.51
C ALA A 33 -3.37 -12.36 -21.47
N ALA A 34 -3.85 -12.81 -20.31
CA ALA A 34 -4.40 -14.15 -20.13
C ALA A 34 -5.56 -14.44 -21.10
N ASP A 35 -6.44 -13.46 -21.35
CA ASP A 35 -7.58 -13.61 -22.27
C ASP A 35 -7.14 -13.93 -23.71
N THR A 36 -6.04 -13.32 -24.17
CA THR A 36 -5.51 -13.57 -25.51
C THR A 36 -4.73 -14.89 -25.55
N ALA A 37 -3.86 -15.11 -24.57
CA ALA A 37 -3.00 -16.28 -24.50
C ALA A 37 -3.76 -17.60 -24.30
N MET A 38 -4.95 -17.54 -23.68
CA MET A 38 -5.80 -18.69 -23.40
C MET A 38 -6.97 -18.85 -24.38
N SER A 39 -6.98 -18.09 -25.48
CA SER A 39 -8.02 -18.23 -26.50
C SER A 39 -7.98 -19.61 -27.17
N ASP A 40 -9.14 -20.16 -27.54
CA ASP A 40 -9.23 -21.47 -28.23
C ASP A 40 -8.44 -21.48 -29.54
N HIS A 41 -8.32 -20.32 -30.18
CA HIS A 41 -7.57 -20.15 -31.43
C HIS A 41 -6.05 -20.19 -31.25
N ALA A 42 -5.53 -19.98 -30.03
CA ALA A 42 -4.09 -19.96 -29.76
C ALA A 42 -3.42 -21.34 -29.97
N TYR A 43 -4.18 -22.43 -29.91
CA TYR A 43 -3.66 -23.80 -30.01
C TYR A 43 -3.50 -24.30 -31.45
N GLY A 44 -4.09 -23.62 -32.43
CA GLY A 44 -4.07 -24.02 -33.83
C GLY A 44 -4.80 -25.34 -34.11
N LEU A 45 -4.74 -25.80 -35.36
CA LEU A 45 -5.55 -26.94 -35.83
C LEU A 45 -5.15 -28.27 -35.18
N LEU A 46 -3.84 -28.51 -34.99
CA LEU A 46 -3.34 -29.78 -34.46
C LEU A 46 -3.69 -30.01 -32.99
N CYS A 47 -3.84 -28.92 -32.22
CA CYS A 47 -4.08 -28.98 -30.79
C CYS A 47 -5.48 -28.49 -30.38
N ALA A 48 -6.44 -28.46 -31.32
CA ALA A 48 -7.80 -27.97 -31.09
C ALA A 48 -8.61 -28.77 -30.03
N PHE A 49 -8.11 -29.94 -29.60
CA PHE A 49 -8.72 -30.74 -28.54
C PHE A 49 -8.30 -30.33 -27.11
N LEU A 50 -7.23 -29.54 -26.97
CA LEU A 50 -6.68 -29.13 -25.68
C LEU A 50 -7.50 -28.07 -24.92
N PRO A 51 -8.15 -27.08 -25.56
CA PRO A 51 -8.79 -26.00 -24.82
C PRO A 51 -9.82 -26.45 -23.77
N PRO A 52 -10.71 -27.43 -24.02
CA PRO A 52 -11.61 -27.95 -23.00
C PRO A 52 -10.90 -28.53 -21.76
N ILE A 53 -9.67 -29.03 -21.93
CA ILE A 53 -8.85 -29.63 -20.85
C ILE A 53 -8.14 -28.54 -20.05
N ILE A 54 -7.62 -27.51 -20.72
CA ILE A 54 -6.73 -26.50 -20.10
C ILE A 54 -7.51 -25.29 -19.59
N ARG A 55 -8.64 -24.92 -20.20
CA ARG A 55 -9.42 -23.73 -19.86
C ARG A 55 -9.77 -23.61 -18.37
N PRO A 56 -10.19 -24.67 -17.65
CA PRO A 56 -10.49 -24.55 -16.23
C PRO A 56 -9.28 -24.10 -15.39
N THR A 57 -8.06 -24.49 -15.79
CA THR A 57 -6.82 -24.03 -15.14
C THR A 57 -6.50 -22.59 -15.55
N GLY A 58 -6.73 -22.22 -16.82
CA GLY A 58 -6.57 -20.84 -17.30
C GLY A 58 -7.50 -19.85 -16.60
N GLU A 59 -8.77 -20.20 -16.40
CA GLU A 59 -9.76 -19.40 -15.67
C GLU A 59 -9.32 -19.18 -14.21
N LYS A 60 -8.90 -20.24 -13.51
CA LYS A 60 -8.35 -20.13 -12.15
C LYS A 60 -7.09 -19.27 -12.08
N ALA A 61 -6.23 -19.34 -13.09
CA ALA A 61 -5.05 -18.49 -13.15
C ALA A 61 -5.43 -17.01 -13.31
N LYS A 62 -6.43 -16.70 -14.14
CA LYS A 62 -6.96 -15.34 -14.28
C LYS A 62 -7.59 -14.84 -12.98
N GLU A 63 -8.44 -15.65 -12.34
CA GLU A 63 -9.03 -15.33 -11.04
C GLU A 63 -7.96 -15.04 -9.98
N ALA A 64 -6.87 -15.82 -9.95
CA ALA A 64 -5.77 -15.60 -9.03
C ALA A 64 -5.02 -14.28 -9.30
N LEU A 65 -4.87 -13.86 -10.57
CA LEU A 65 -4.28 -12.57 -10.92
C LEU A 65 -5.19 -11.41 -10.51
N ASP A 66 -6.49 -11.54 -10.72
CA ASP A 66 -7.48 -10.53 -10.31
C ASP A 66 -7.51 -10.39 -8.78
N ALA A 67 -7.58 -11.51 -8.04
CA ALA A 67 -7.51 -11.51 -6.59
C ALA A 67 -6.20 -10.95 -6.05
N SER A 68 -5.07 -11.23 -6.72
CA SER A 68 -3.77 -10.64 -6.36
C SER A 68 -3.77 -9.13 -6.56
N THR A 69 -4.41 -8.64 -7.62
CA THR A 69 -4.54 -7.20 -7.91
C THR A 69 -5.31 -6.49 -6.80
N GLU A 70 -6.44 -7.06 -6.37
CA GLU A 70 -7.24 -6.54 -5.26
C GLU A 70 -6.45 -6.57 -3.93
N GLY A 71 -5.79 -7.69 -3.63
CA GLY A 71 -5.00 -7.85 -2.42
C GLY A 71 -3.84 -6.86 -2.33
N VAL A 72 -3.12 -6.62 -3.43
CA VAL A 72 -2.03 -5.64 -3.48
C VAL A 72 -2.53 -4.20 -3.32
N ARG A 73 -3.67 -3.85 -3.94
CA ARG A 73 -4.31 -2.53 -3.72
C ARG A 73 -4.68 -2.35 -2.26
N GLY A 74 -5.39 -3.31 -1.67
CA GLY A 74 -5.77 -3.28 -0.26
C GLY A 74 -4.56 -3.19 0.68
N LEU A 75 -3.46 -3.88 0.37
CA LEU A 75 -2.23 -3.78 1.14
C LEU A 75 -1.63 -2.36 1.06
N SER A 76 -1.54 -1.76 -0.14
CA SER A 76 -1.05 -0.39 -0.30
C SER A 76 -1.90 0.61 0.50
N ASP A 77 -3.23 0.50 0.42
CA ASP A 77 -4.15 1.37 1.13
C ASP A 77 -4.04 1.22 2.66
N ASN A 78 -3.86 -0.02 3.14
CA ASN A 78 -3.63 -0.28 4.56
C ASN A 78 -2.32 0.35 5.05
N VAL A 79 -1.25 0.29 4.25
CA VAL A 79 0.03 0.92 4.61
C VAL A 79 -0.09 2.45 4.61
N LYS A 80 -0.78 3.05 3.64
CA LYS A 80 -1.08 4.50 3.62
C LYS A 80 -1.89 4.92 4.85
N THR A 81 -2.89 4.10 5.23
CA THR A 81 -3.71 4.33 6.42
C THR A 81 -2.89 4.25 7.71
N ALA A 82 -1.95 3.30 7.79
CA ALA A 82 -1.03 3.20 8.91
C ALA A 82 -0.13 4.45 8.99
N ALA A 83 0.44 4.91 7.88
CA ALA A 83 1.24 6.13 7.81
C ALA A 83 0.46 7.36 8.31
N GLN A 84 -0.81 7.51 7.88
CA GLN A 84 -1.68 8.58 8.36
C GLN A 84 -1.92 8.48 9.88
N SER A 85 -2.14 7.27 10.39
CA SER A 85 -2.35 7.04 11.83
C SER A 85 -1.13 7.46 12.67
N TYR A 86 0.09 7.24 12.17
CA TYR A 86 1.31 7.72 12.82
C TYR A 86 1.37 9.25 12.85
N ARG A 87 1.10 9.93 11.72
CA ARG A 87 1.08 11.39 11.65
C ARG A 87 0.03 12.00 12.57
N ASP A 88 -1.19 11.47 12.55
CA ASP A 88 -2.29 11.93 13.41
C ASP A 88 -1.94 11.77 14.89
N GLY A 89 -1.28 10.65 15.24
CA GLY A 89 -0.79 10.40 16.59
C GLY A 89 0.30 11.38 17.01
N GLU A 90 1.25 11.67 16.13
CA GLU A 90 2.32 12.65 16.40
C GLU A 90 1.76 14.06 16.55
N GLU A 91 0.93 14.53 15.60
CA GLU A 91 0.33 15.85 15.63
C GLU A 91 -0.56 16.03 16.87
N GLY A 92 -1.40 15.03 17.18
CA GLY A 92 -2.26 15.04 18.37
C GLY A 92 -1.47 15.12 19.68
N ASN A 93 -0.27 14.52 19.72
CA ASN A 93 0.62 14.60 20.87
C ASN A 93 1.41 15.91 20.91
N ALA A 94 1.80 16.49 19.77
CA ALA A 94 2.59 17.71 19.68
C ALA A 94 1.76 18.98 19.96
N GLN A 95 0.54 19.07 19.45
CA GLN A 95 -0.32 20.27 19.55
C GLN A 95 -0.49 20.85 20.97
N PRO A 96 -0.68 20.06 22.04
CA PRO A 96 -0.74 20.59 23.41
C PRO A 96 0.57 21.27 23.84
N PHE A 97 1.72 20.72 23.48
CA PHE A 97 3.04 21.27 23.82
C PHE A 97 3.33 22.53 23.03
N GLU A 98 3.03 22.55 21.73
CA GLU A 98 3.16 23.74 20.89
C GLU A 98 2.31 24.91 21.41
N ARG A 99 1.08 24.63 21.84
CA ARG A 99 0.21 25.61 22.50
C ARG A 99 0.82 26.15 23.79
N GLN A 100 1.45 25.31 24.61
CA GLN A 100 2.14 25.77 25.81
C GLN A 100 3.38 26.61 25.51
N LEU A 101 4.18 26.21 24.51
CA LEU A 101 5.38 26.93 24.07
C LEU A 101 5.04 28.32 23.53
N THR A 102 3.95 28.43 22.77
CA THR A 102 3.47 29.71 22.21
C THR A 102 2.73 30.58 23.22
N ALA A 103 2.06 29.99 24.22
CA ALA A 103 1.36 30.72 25.29
C ALA A 103 2.29 31.25 26.40
N ALA A 104 3.52 30.76 26.50
CA ALA A 104 4.49 31.22 27.50
C ALA A 104 5.07 32.59 27.13
N PRO A 105 4.84 33.67 27.91
CA PRO A 105 5.60 34.90 27.74
C PRO A 105 7.06 34.65 28.15
N ARG A 106 8.02 35.19 27.39
CA ARG A 106 9.47 35.20 27.69
C ARG A 106 9.70 35.71 29.13
N THR A 107 9.65 34.83 30.10
CA THR A 107 9.85 35.14 31.54
C THR A 107 11.33 35.30 31.89
N ALA A 108 12.22 35.27 30.89
CA ALA A 108 13.66 35.38 31.06
C ALA A 108 14.21 36.83 31.06
N GLU A 109 13.50 37.83 30.55
CA GLU A 109 14.05 39.20 30.45
C GLU A 109 13.94 40.02 31.76
N VAL A 110 13.18 39.57 32.77
CA VAL A 110 12.92 40.36 33.99
C VAL A 110 13.97 40.16 35.10
N ARG A 111 14.80 39.11 35.06
CA ARG A 111 15.86 38.91 36.08
C ARG A 111 17.17 39.66 35.83
N ALA A 112 17.28 40.42 34.73
CA ALA A 112 18.48 41.21 34.39
C ALA A 112 18.43 42.67 34.90
N GLN A 113 17.43 43.06 35.70
CA GLN A 113 17.30 44.43 36.24
C GLN A 113 17.17 44.45 37.78
N ALA A 114 17.65 43.41 38.47
CA ALA A 114 17.77 43.40 39.93
C ALA A 114 19.15 43.91 40.40
#